data_AF-A0A2K0W6G6-F1
#
_entry.id   AF-A0A2K0W6G6-F1
#
_cell.length_a   1.000
_cell.length_b   1.000
_cell.length_c   1.000
_cell.angle_alpha   90.00
_cell.angle_beta   90.00
_cell.angle_gamma   90.00
#
_symmetry.space_group_name_H-M   'P 1'
#
loop_
_entity.id
_entity.type
_entity.pdbx_description
1 polymer ?
#
loop_
_entity_poly.entity_id
_entity_poly.type
_entity_poly.pdbx_seq_one_letter_code
_entity_poly.pdbx_strand_id
1 'polypeptide(L)'
;MNIRLAACDPCRSAKLACGHEQPTCVRCRNRGQIESCIYRNQPFKRRKTFSRRPAARIEKSRTIATAAPQPHRYPNPGFLGSSSYSTILSQVSSSTGVSTINTTHQTDPTLLLVKDQVAISKSTDALKQLLQFDIANLISLVEFWLGEGVNLPLAGPLVALFTEAVSQMWDEIPSTSPSAPQLSDWVSSRAVLLLKNTHEPINLHRDTTMNDFLAQMISDKLRWETIGLFLTAAGRAVLDTMSFSPLYSNEDQRRDLVKNLTYLADSCLEMCISVDHLNDLQIVLQYENLVVHSQIDGDESYHCWRRMGDLSSSLFALGFHEAIDEATSSIPRFIAELRRSTFARTYTADKSLAVFLGRPPRIIKAYCDFQLPSFSSDLCAGHLSPRVDGSQRPSATPGADVDELAVASKEPIDYTADTRCSATFAFLKEDILALARRRSSADIRNEAE
;
A
#
# COMPACT_ATOMS: atom_id res chain seq x y z
N MET A 1 22.83 -46.34 -16.22
CA MET A 1 21.65 -45.75 -15.53
C MET A 1 21.47 -46.48 -14.20
N ASN A 2 21.65 -45.79 -13.06
CA ASN A 2 21.43 -46.40 -11.74
C ASN A 2 19.93 -46.53 -11.48
N ILE A 3 19.40 -47.75 -11.61
CA ILE A 3 18.01 -48.07 -11.30
C ILE A 3 17.86 -47.96 -9.77
N ARG A 4 17.13 -46.95 -9.30
CA ARG A 4 16.81 -46.80 -7.88
C ARG A 4 15.88 -47.94 -7.46
N LEU A 5 16.39 -48.87 -6.67
CA LEU A 5 15.61 -49.95 -6.08
C LEU A 5 14.73 -49.43 -4.93
N ALA A 6 13.53 -49.97 -4.78
CA ALA A 6 12.64 -49.61 -3.69
C ALA A 6 13.02 -50.35 -2.40
N ALA A 7 13.06 -49.63 -1.28
CA ALA A 7 13.26 -50.21 0.04
C ALA A 7 12.10 -51.13 0.46
N CYS A 8 12.38 -52.18 1.24
CA CYS A 8 11.36 -53.03 1.86
C CYS A 8 10.50 -52.27 2.88
N ASP A 9 9.31 -52.79 3.19
CA ASP A 9 8.32 -52.13 4.06
C ASP A 9 8.84 -51.73 5.45
N PRO A 10 9.60 -52.57 6.19
CA PRO A 10 10.15 -52.19 7.48
C PRO A 10 11.18 -51.05 7.38
N CYS A 11 12.11 -51.14 6.42
CA CYS A 11 13.13 -50.11 6.22
C CYS A 11 12.50 -48.79 5.75
N ARG A 12 11.52 -48.85 4.85
CA ARG A 12 10.77 -47.67 4.38
C ARG A 12 10.00 -47.00 5.52
N SER A 13 9.29 -47.77 6.33
CA SER A 13 8.47 -47.25 7.44
C SER A 13 9.37 -46.61 8.51
N ALA A 14 10.55 -47.19 8.75
CA ALA A 14 11.56 -46.63 9.64
C ALA A 14 12.43 -45.52 9.01
N LYS A 15 12.24 -45.19 7.72
CA LYS A 15 13.05 -44.24 6.93
C LYS A 15 14.55 -44.56 6.93
N LEU A 16 14.91 -45.83 6.85
CA LEU A 16 16.29 -46.34 6.86
C LEU A 16 16.70 -46.87 5.48
N ALA A 17 17.99 -46.74 5.14
CA ALA A 17 18.56 -47.36 3.94
C ALA A 17 18.37 -48.88 3.94
N CYS A 18 17.92 -49.45 2.82
CA CYS A 18 17.68 -50.88 2.66
C CYS A 18 18.87 -51.56 1.97
N GLY A 19 19.19 -52.79 2.37
CA GLY A 19 20.24 -53.61 1.72
C GLY A 19 19.81 -54.21 0.37
N HIS A 20 18.51 -54.21 0.06
CA HIS A 20 17.91 -54.68 -1.20
C HIS A 20 18.11 -56.17 -1.53
N GLU A 21 18.73 -56.98 -0.65
CA GLU A 21 18.81 -58.42 -0.85
C GLU A 21 17.42 -59.07 -0.74
N GLN A 22 17.14 -60.05 -1.61
CA GLN A 22 15.89 -60.81 -1.62
C GLN A 22 16.18 -62.28 -1.26
N PRO A 23 15.29 -62.95 -0.49
CA PRO A 23 13.95 -62.52 -0.09
C PRO A 23 13.90 -61.55 1.11
N THR A 24 15.01 -61.36 1.83
CA THR A 24 15.09 -60.50 3.03
C THR A 24 16.38 -59.68 3.02
N CYS A 25 16.28 -58.37 3.23
CA CYS A 25 17.46 -57.50 3.27
C CYS A 25 18.31 -57.73 4.52
N VAL A 26 19.61 -57.46 4.42
CA VAL A 26 20.58 -57.63 5.52
C VAL A 26 20.14 -56.91 6.80
N ARG A 27 19.58 -55.71 6.68
CA ARG A 27 19.15 -54.92 7.83
C ARG A 27 17.93 -55.52 8.55
N CYS A 28 16.97 -56.09 7.81
CA CYS A 28 15.84 -56.80 8.42
C CYS A 28 16.27 -58.14 9.04
N ARG A 29 17.24 -58.83 8.43
CA ARG A 29 17.83 -60.05 8.99
C ARG A 29 18.52 -59.77 10.33
N ASN A 30 19.35 -58.74 10.40
CA ASN A 30 20.07 -58.37 11.62
C ASN A 30 19.15 -57.88 12.75
N ARG A 31 17.94 -57.43 12.41
CA ARG A 31 16.92 -57.00 13.39
C ARG A 31 15.96 -58.11 13.80
N GLY A 32 16.15 -59.34 13.32
CA GLY A 32 15.21 -60.45 13.56
C GLY A 32 13.83 -60.24 12.91
N GLN A 33 13.72 -59.32 11.94
CA GLN A 33 12.47 -58.94 11.27
C GLN A 33 12.36 -59.59 9.88
N ILE A 34 12.68 -60.88 9.81
CA ILE A 34 12.76 -61.61 8.53
C ILE A 34 11.37 -61.74 7.90
N GLU A 35 10.37 -62.15 8.69
CA GLU A 35 9.00 -62.41 8.20
C GLU A 35 8.23 -61.15 7.78
N SER A 36 8.64 -59.98 8.27
CA SER A 36 8.01 -58.69 7.91
C SER A 36 8.73 -57.96 6.77
N CYS A 37 9.85 -58.52 6.28
CA CYS A 37 10.63 -57.93 5.20
C CYS A 37 9.98 -58.20 3.84
N ILE A 38 8.96 -57.43 3.50
CA ILE A 38 8.21 -57.57 2.25
C ILE A 38 8.53 -56.39 1.33
N TYR A 39 8.87 -56.70 0.08
CA TYR A 39 8.95 -55.72 -1.00
C TYR A 39 7.60 -55.66 -1.71
N ARG A 40 7.04 -54.45 -1.88
CA ARG A 40 5.76 -54.28 -2.57
C ARG A 40 5.97 -54.29 -4.09
N ASN A 41 5.10 -55.01 -4.80
CA ASN A 41 5.03 -54.96 -6.26
C ASN A 41 4.69 -53.56 -6.81
N GLN A 42 4.06 -52.68 -5.99
CA GLN A 42 3.78 -51.27 -6.33
C GLN A 42 4.20 -50.35 -5.17
N PRO A 43 5.50 -50.05 -5.02
CA PRO A 43 6.05 -49.42 -3.80
C PRO A 43 5.53 -48.00 -3.55
N PHE A 44 5.07 -47.30 -4.60
CA PHE A 44 4.60 -45.91 -4.53
C PHE A 44 3.09 -45.75 -4.27
N LYS A 45 2.29 -46.82 -4.20
CA LYS A 45 0.87 -46.73 -3.84
C LYS A 45 0.61 -47.15 -2.39
N ARG A 46 -0.03 -46.28 -1.59
CA ARG A 46 -0.44 -46.58 -0.21
C ARG A 46 -1.76 -47.36 -0.23
N ARG A 47 -1.75 -48.63 0.25
CA ARG A 47 -2.98 -49.38 0.55
C ARG A 47 -3.29 -49.24 2.05
N LYS A 48 -4.46 -48.73 2.41
CA LYS A 48 -4.99 -48.78 3.78
C LYS A 48 -5.40 -50.22 4.09
N THR A 49 -4.76 -50.87 5.04
CA THR A 49 -5.10 -52.22 5.51
C THR A 49 -6.34 -52.15 6.41
N PHE A 50 -7.49 -52.61 5.92
CA PHE A 50 -8.66 -52.91 6.74
C PHE A 50 -8.48 -54.27 7.40
N SER A 51 -8.40 -54.31 8.74
CA SER A 51 -8.47 -55.55 9.52
C SER A 51 -9.94 -55.96 9.66
N ARG A 52 -10.29 -57.17 9.24
CA ARG A 52 -11.63 -57.78 9.35
C ARG A 52 -11.80 -58.38 10.76
N ARG A 53 -12.75 -57.85 11.55
CA ARG A 53 -13.49 -58.60 12.58
C ARG A 53 -14.98 -58.33 12.39
N PRO A 54 -15.87 -59.35 12.42
CA PRO A 54 -17.29 -59.14 12.18
C PRO A 54 -18.02 -58.92 13.51
N ALA A 55 -18.73 -57.80 13.66
CA ALA A 55 -19.88 -57.70 14.56
C ALA A 55 -20.69 -56.42 14.30
N ALA A 56 -21.99 -56.63 14.08
CA ALA A 56 -23.13 -55.73 14.27
C ALA A 56 -23.13 -54.35 13.56
N ARG A 57 -24.03 -54.29 12.58
CA ARG A 57 -24.56 -53.12 11.87
C ARG A 57 -25.06 -52.04 12.84
N ILE A 58 -24.37 -50.91 12.89
CA ILE A 58 -24.95 -49.61 13.24
C ILE A 58 -24.51 -48.64 12.14
N GLU A 59 -25.47 -48.22 11.32
CA GLU A 59 -25.32 -47.15 10.34
C GLU A 59 -25.02 -45.84 11.06
N LYS A 60 -23.73 -45.51 11.19
CA LYS A 60 -23.28 -44.14 11.38
C LYS A 60 -22.52 -43.76 10.12
N SER A 61 -23.13 -42.89 9.31
CA SER A 61 -22.46 -42.15 8.24
C SER A 61 -21.21 -41.50 8.81
N ARG A 62 -20.05 -42.14 8.62
CA ARG A 62 -18.75 -41.59 8.96
C ARG A 62 -18.21 -40.93 7.71
N THR A 63 -18.60 -39.68 7.50
CA THR A 63 -17.91 -38.75 6.61
C THR A 63 -16.45 -38.74 7.02
N ILE A 64 -15.58 -39.36 6.22
CA ILE A 64 -14.14 -39.19 6.34
C ILE A 64 -13.87 -37.77 5.86
N ALA A 65 -13.88 -36.81 6.78
CA ALA A 65 -13.34 -35.49 6.54
C ALA A 65 -11.84 -35.64 6.30
N THR A 66 -11.43 -35.78 5.04
CA THR A 66 -10.10 -35.37 4.61
C THR A 66 -10.07 -33.85 4.68
N ALA A 67 -9.88 -33.30 5.89
CA ALA A 67 -9.53 -31.90 6.06
C ALA A 67 -8.09 -31.74 5.55
N ALA A 68 -7.95 -31.56 4.24
CA ALA A 68 -6.81 -30.80 3.74
C ALA A 68 -6.88 -29.43 4.42
N PRO A 69 -5.77 -28.87 4.94
CA PRO A 69 -5.79 -27.51 5.44
C PRO A 69 -6.28 -26.62 4.31
N GLN A 70 -7.48 -26.07 4.46
CA GLN A 70 -8.04 -25.13 3.50
C GLN A 70 -7.12 -23.91 3.48
N PRO A 71 -6.69 -23.43 2.31
CA PRO A 71 -5.82 -22.26 2.24
C PRO A 71 -6.55 -21.08 2.86
N HIS A 72 -6.04 -20.59 3.98
CA HIS A 72 -6.55 -19.37 4.61
C HIS A 72 -6.21 -18.21 3.67
N ARG A 73 -7.21 -17.68 2.96
CA ARG A 73 -7.02 -16.52 2.08
C ARG A 73 -7.10 -15.26 2.93
N TYR A 74 -6.03 -14.50 2.97
CA TYR A 74 -6.09 -13.18 3.59
C TYR A 74 -7.16 -12.33 2.88
N PRO A 75 -8.00 -11.56 3.61
CA PRO A 75 -9.13 -10.85 3.00
C PRO A 75 -8.69 -9.77 2.00
N ASN A 76 -7.54 -9.13 2.25
CA ASN A 76 -7.03 -8.02 1.44
C ASN A 76 -5.60 -8.29 0.95
N PRO A 77 -5.37 -9.29 0.08
CA PRO A 77 -4.01 -9.70 -0.27
C PRO A 77 -3.27 -8.74 -1.20
N GLY A 78 -3.94 -7.66 -1.64
CA GLY A 78 -3.44 -6.74 -2.64
C GLY A 78 -3.28 -7.40 -4.01
N PHE A 79 -2.42 -6.80 -4.83
CA PHE A 79 -2.01 -7.32 -6.12
C PHE A 79 -1.19 -8.61 -5.95
N LEU A 80 -1.65 -9.68 -6.62
CA LEU A 80 -0.96 -10.96 -6.68
C LEU A 80 -0.57 -11.24 -8.12
N GLY A 81 0.74 -11.27 -8.39
CA GLY A 81 1.26 -11.50 -9.73
C GLY A 81 0.90 -12.87 -10.32
N SER A 82 1.19 -13.03 -11.60
CA SER A 82 0.88 -14.25 -12.39
C SER A 82 1.53 -15.52 -11.84
N SER A 83 2.67 -15.40 -11.16
CA SER A 83 3.40 -16.50 -10.52
C SER A 83 2.87 -16.89 -9.15
N SER A 84 1.87 -16.17 -8.60
CA SER A 84 1.33 -16.46 -7.28
C SER A 84 0.56 -17.79 -7.27
N TYR A 85 0.67 -18.53 -6.15
CA TYR A 85 -0.04 -19.80 -5.97
C TYR A 85 -1.56 -19.62 -6.11
N SER A 86 -2.13 -18.52 -5.65
CA SER A 86 -3.55 -18.21 -5.78
C SER A 86 -3.97 -18.07 -7.26
N THR A 87 -3.19 -17.34 -8.07
CA THR A 87 -3.46 -17.19 -9.50
C THR A 87 -3.34 -18.53 -10.22
N ILE A 88 -2.27 -19.29 -9.98
CA ILE A 88 -2.07 -20.63 -10.58
C ILE A 88 -3.19 -21.59 -10.15
N LEU A 89 -3.53 -21.64 -8.87
CA LEU A 89 -4.60 -22.50 -8.35
C LEU A 89 -5.96 -22.11 -8.91
N SER A 90 -6.24 -20.82 -9.10
CA SER A 90 -7.49 -20.37 -9.72
C SER A 90 -7.59 -20.85 -11.17
N GLN A 91 -6.51 -20.72 -11.95
CA GLN A 91 -6.45 -21.20 -13.34
C GLN A 91 -6.64 -22.73 -13.42
N VAL A 92 -5.99 -23.48 -12.53
CA VAL A 92 -6.14 -24.94 -12.46
C VAL A 92 -7.56 -25.34 -12.03
N SER A 93 -8.15 -24.69 -11.03
CA SER A 93 -9.54 -24.96 -10.60
C SER A 93 -10.55 -24.66 -11.71
N SER A 94 -10.39 -23.54 -12.42
CA SER A 94 -11.22 -23.20 -13.58
C SER A 94 -11.10 -24.22 -14.71
N SER A 95 -9.90 -24.78 -14.93
CA SER A 95 -9.67 -25.82 -15.95
C SER A 95 -10.20 -27.22 -15.56
N THR A 96 -10.36 -27.49 -14.26
CA THR A 96 -10.77 -28.82 -13.75
C THR A 96 -12.24 -28.90 -13.35
N GLY A 97 -13.00 -27.81 -13.49
CA GLY A 97 -14.43 -27.76 -13.14
C GLY A 97 -14.70 -27.91 -11.64
N VAL A 98 -13.69 -27.76 -10.79
CA VAL A 98 -13.84 -27.85 -9.33
C VAL A 98 -14.25 -26.48 -8.82
N SER A 99 -15.54 -26.34 -8.48
CA SER A 99 -16.06 -25.12 -7.87
C SER A 99 -15.32 -24.83 -6.56
N THR A 100 -14.66 -23.68 -6.50
CA THR A 100 -14.11 -23.12 -5.26
C THR A 100 -15.23 -22.93 -4.26
N ILE A 101 -15.15 -23.64 -3.13
CA ILE A 101 -16.03 -23.39 -1.98
C ILE A 101 -15.68 -21.99 -1.46
N ASN A 102 -16.66 -21.07 -1.50
CA ASN A 102 -16.55 -19.78 -0.84
C ASN A 102 -16.50 -20.01 0.67
N THR A 103 -15.30 -20.03 1.23
CA THR A 103 -15.11 -20.13 2.67
C THR A 103 -15.37 -18.77 3.30
N THR A 104 -16.50 -18.63 3.99
CA THR A 104 -16.71 -17.51 4.93
C THR A 104 -15.66 -17.60 6.03
N HIS A 105 -14.82 -16.57 6.15
CA HIS A 105 -13.82 -16.47 7.20
C HIS A 105 -14.50 -16.32 8.56
N GLN A 106 -14.18 -17.22 9.50
CA GLN A 106 -14.34 -16.96 10.93
C GLN A 106 -13.00 -16.46 11.44
N THR A 107 -12.77 -15.15 11.38
CA THR A 107 -11.75 -14.49 12.21
C THR A 107 -12.12 -14.69 13.68
N ASP A 108 -11.14 -14.99 14.54
CA ASP A 108 -11.39 -15.13 15.98
C ASP A 108 -12.01 -13.83 16.52
N PRO A 109 -13.25 -13.86 17.03
CA PRO A 109 -13.95 -12.66 17.51
C PRO A 109 -13.15 -11.94 18.60
N THR A 110 -12.36 -12.67 19.39
CA THR A 110 -11.57 -12.12 20.50
C THR A 110 -10.44 -11.23 20.00
N LEU A 111 -9.77 -11.64 18.92
CA LEU A 111 -8.65 -10.89 18.34
C LEU A 111 -9.14 -9.60 17.66
N LEU A 112 -10.30 -9.65 16.99
CA LEU A 112 -10.94 -8.48 16.40
C LEU A 112 -11.31 -7.45 17.48
N LEU A 113 -11.98 -7.90 18.56
CA LEU A 113 -12.35 -7.01 19.66
C LEU A 113 -11.14 -6.34 20.34
N VAL A 114 -10.02 -7.06 20.52
CA VAL A 114 -8.79 -6.49 21.10
C VAL A 114 -8.13 -5.50 20.13
N LYS A 115 -8.05 -5.83 18.84
CA LYS A 115 -7.51 -4.93 17.80
C LYS A 115 -8.33 -3.64 17.74
N ASP A 116 -9.64 -3.76 17.77
CA ASP A 116 -10.58 -2.63 17.76
C ASP A 116 -10.39 -1.75 19.01
N GLN A 117 -10.25 -2.35 20.21
CA GLN A 117 -10.06 -1.58 21.44
C GLN A 117 -8.74 -0.80 21.46
N VAL A 118 -7.64 -1.40 20.99
CA VAL A 118 -6.33 -0.73 20.91
C VAL A 118 -6.37 0.40 19.87
N ALA A 119 -7.01 0.15 18.72
CA ALA A 119 -7.19 1.14 17.66
C ALA A 119 -8.01 2.34 18.16
N ILE A 120 -9.10 2.10 18.91
CA ILE A 120 -9.93 3.15 19.51
C ILE A 120 -9.14 3.97 20.53
N SER A 121 -8.35 3.34 21.40
CA SER A 121 -7.50 4.05 22.38
C SER A 121 -6.52 4.98 21.68
N LYS A 122 -5.78 4.47 20.70
CA LYS A 122 -4.81 5.26 19.92
C LYS A 122 -5.48 6.41 19.17
N SER A 123 -6.63 6.16 18.55
CA SER A 123 -7.44 7.18 17.86
C SER A 123 -7.86 8.30 18.82
N THR A 124 -8.31 7.92 20.01
CA THR A 124 -8.73 8.87 21.07
C THR A 124 -7.55 9.72 21.52
N ASP A 125 -6.39 9.11 21.76
CA ASP A 125 -5.20 9.82 22.20
C ASP A 125 -4.63 10.75 21.13
N ALA A 126 -4.68 10.35 19.85
CA ALA A 126 -4.30 11.21 18.73
C ALA A 126 -5.20 12.44 18.61
N LEU A 127 -6.53 12.29 18.76
CA LEU A 127 -7.44 13.44 18.78
C LEU A 127 -7.22 14.35 20.00
N LYS A 128 -6.96 13.79 21.19
CA LYS A 128 -6.63 14.61 22.37
C LYS A 128 -5.38 15.45 22.16
N GLN A 129 -4.38 14.90 21.46
CA GLN A 129 -3.18 15.64 21.10
C GLN A 129 -3.46 16.70 20.04
N LEU A 130 -4.27 16.41 19.03
CA LEU A 130 -4.73 17.39 18.04
C LEU A 130 -5.40 18.60 18.71
N LEU A 131 -6.19 18.37 19.75
CA LEU A 131 -6.86 19.42 20.53
C LEU A 131 -5.88 20.38 21.25
N GLN A 132 -4.60 20.04 21.36
CA GLN A 132 -3.59 20.91 22.01
C GLN A 132 -3.01 21.95 21.04
N PHE A 133 -3.30 21.84 19.73
CA PHE A 133 -2.80 22.75 18.72
C PHE A 133 -3.79 23.86 18.42
N ASP A 134 -3.27 24.98 17.96
CA ASP A 134 -4.05 26.09 17.41
C ASP A 134 -4.43 25.78 15.95
N ILE A 135 -5.50 24.99 15.78
CA ILE A 135 -5.95 24.54 14.45
C ILE A 135 -6.36 25.72 13.56
N ALA A 136 -6.93 26.78 14.11
CA ALA A 136 -7.33 27.96 13.35
C ALA A 136 -6.11 28.66 12.70
N ASN A 137 -5.03 28.83 13.46
CA ASN A 137 -3.79 29.40 12.93
C ASN A 137 -3.04 28.42 12.02
N LEU A 138 -3.16 27.09 12.24
CA LEU A 138 -2.63 26.09 11.30
C LEU A 138 -3.36 26.12 9.94
N ILE A 139 -4.68 26.25 9.95
CA ILE A 139 -5.48 26.44 8.72
C ILE A 139 -5.00 27.70 7.99
N SER A 140 -4.88 28.81 8.71
CA SER A 140 -4.40 30.08 8.14
C SER A 140 -3.00 29.97 7.54
N LEU A 141 -2.11 29.20 8.18
CA LEU A 141 -0.77 28.92 7.66
C LEU A 141 -0.80 28.07 6.38
N VAL A 142 -1.64 27.04 6.33
CA VAL A 142 -1.79 26.20 5.13
C VAL A 142 -2.36 27.02 3.98
N GLU A 143 -3.38 27.84 4.22
CA GLU A 143 -3.95 28.74 3.21
C GLU A 143 -2.93 29.76 2.70
N PHE A 144 -2.13 30.35 3.60
CA PHE A 144 -1.01 31.22 3.23
C PHE A 144 0.00 30.50 2.33
N TRP A 145 0.42 29.29 2.71
CA TRP A 145 1.37 28.48 1.96
C TRP A 145 0.86 28.09 0.57
N LEU A 146 -0.43 27.74 0.45
CA LEU A 146 -1.09 27.50 -0.83
C LEU A 146 -1.15 28.77 -1.70
N GLY A 147 -1.33 29.94 -1.08
CA GLY A 147 -1.34 31.24 -1.75
C GLY A 147 -0.01 31.59 -2.44
N GLU A 148 1.11 31.06 -1.94
CA GLU A 148 2.44 31.21 -2.56
C GLU A 148 2.65 30.28 -3.77
N GLY A 149 1.65 29.47 -4.13
CA GLY A 149 1.72 28.52 -5.25
C GLY A 149 2.50 27.24 -4.94
N VAL A 150 2.78 26.97 -3.66
CA VAL A 150 3.45 25.74 -3.18
C VAL A 150 2.40 24.76 -2.67
N ASN A 151 2.61 23.46 -2.85
CA ASN A 151 1.66 22.44 -2.41
C ASN A 151 2.32 21.06 -2.18
N LEU A 152 1.53 20.08 -1.74
CA LEU A 152 1.94 18.69 -1.67
C LEU A 152 1.99 18.08 -3.09
N PRO A 153 3.10 17.43 -3.51
CA PRO A 153 3.27 16.90 -4.86
C PRO A 153 2.19 15.94 -5.38
N LEU A 154 1.66 15.06 -4.52
CA LEU A 154 0.60 14.11 -4.87
C LEU A 154 -0.77 14.54 -4.35
N ALA A 155 -0.82 15.16 -3.16
CA ALA A 155 -2.08 15.55 -2.54
C ALA A 155 -2.56 16.95 -2.92
N GLY A 156 -1.85 17.66 -3.81
CA GLY A 156 -2.10 19.08 -4.11
C GLY A 156 -3.56 19.47 -4.37
N PRO A 157 -4.29 18.77 -5.27
CA PRO A 157 -5.71 19.04 -5.52
C PRO A 157 -6.64 18.82 -4.32
N LEU A 158 -6.18 18.12 -3.29
CA LEU A 158 -6.96 17.73 -2.12
C LEU A 158 -6.67 18.62 -0.90
N VAL A 159 -5.50 19.27 -0.81
CA VAL A 159 -5.07 19.98 0.40
C VAL A 159 -6.05 21.07 0.83
N ALA A 160 -6.52 21.91 -0.10
CA ALA A 160 -7.49 22.96 0.21
C ALA A 160 -8.81 22.38 0.74
N LEU A 161 -9.33 21.34 0.09
CA LEU A 161 -10.57 20.67 0.49
C LEU A 161 -10.45 19.97 1.84
N PHE A 162 -9.30 19.37 2.13
CA PHE A 162 -9.03 18.72 3.41
C PHE A 162 -8.83 19.72 4.54
N THR A 163 -8.24 20.88 4.23
CA THR A 163 -8.12 22.01 5.16
C THR A 163 -9.51 22.52 5.54
N GLU A 164 -10.40 22.71 4.56
CA GLU A 164 -11.79 23.10 4.82
C GLU A 164 -12.56 22.03 5.61
N ALA A 165 -12.40 20.75 5.28
CA ALA A 165 -13.04 19.65 6.00
C ALA A 165 -12.58 19.57 7.48
N VAL A 166 -11.30 19.83 7.74
CA VAL A 166 -10.77 19.91 9.12
C VAL A 166 -11.31 21.14 9.84
N SER A 167 -11.45 22.29 9.17
CA SER A 167 -12.09 23.48 9.73
C SER A 167 -13.53 23.18 10.17
N GLN A 168 -14.33 22.56 9.31
CA GLN A 168 -15.72 22.20 9.62
C GLN A 168 -15.80 21.25 10.82
N MET A 169 -14.92 20.25 10.89
CA MET A 169 -14.83 19.36 12.06
C MET A 169 -14.47 20.13 13.34
N TRP A 170 -13.60 21.14 13.24
CA TRP A 170 -13.15 21.92 14.38
C TRP A 170 -14.26 22.84 14.92
N ASP A 171 -15.10 23.40 14.05
CA ASP A 171 -16.23 24.25 14.44
C ASP A 171 -17.33 23.47 15.21
N GLU A 172 -17.38 22.14 15.04
CA GLU A 172 -18.31 21.26 15.78
C GLU A 172 -17.88 20.99 17.22
N ILE A 173 -16.72 21.48 17.66
CA ILE A 173 -16.25 21.31 19.03
C ILE A 173 -17.14 22.15 19.98
N PRO A 174 -17.70 21.55 21.05
CA PRO A 174 -18.60 22.25 21.98
C PRO A 174 -17.97 23.54 22.56
N SER A 175 -18.51 24.70 22.18
CA SER A 175 -17.84 26.01 22.35
C SER A 175 -18.14 26.73 23.69
N THR A 176 -18.84 26.11 24.64
CA THR A 176 -19.30 26.79 25.87
C THR A 176 -18.97 26.02 27.14
N SER A 177 -18.05 26.56 27.94
CA SER A 177 -17.65 26.14 29.30
C SER A 177 -17.68 24.62 29.51
N PRO A 178 -16.65 23.88 29.08
CA PRO A 178 -16.66 22.43 29.09
C PRO A 178 -16.72 21.95 30.53
N SER A 179 -17.81 21.29 30.90
CA SER A 179 -17.63 20.18 31.80
C SER A 179 -16.73 19.19 31.06
N ALA A 180 -15.57 18.85 31.65
CA ALA A 180 -14.64 17.84 31.13
C ALA A 180 -15.32 16.59 30.51
N PRO A 181 -16.46 16.07 31.02
CA PRO A 181 -17.19 14.99 30.36
C PRO A 181 -17.63 15.27 28.92
N GLN A 182 -18.17 16.44 28.58
CA GLN A 182 -18.71 16.70 27.23
C GLN A 182 -17.62 16.69 26.15
N LEU A 183 -16.45 17.25 26.44
CA LEU A 183 -15.31 17.21 25.52
C LEU A 183 -14.76 15.79 25.37
N SER A 184 -14.65 15.05 26.47
CA SER A 184 -14.21 13.65 26.45
C SER A 184 -15.15 12.77 25.63
N ASP A 185 -16.47 12.98 25.76
CA ASP A 185 -17.49 12.26 25.01
C ASP A 185 -17.43 12.59 23.52
N TRP A 186 -17.24 13.87 23.16
CA TRP A 186 -17.04 14.28 21.78
C TRP A 186 -15.80 13.63 21.17
N VAL A 187 -14.65 13.68 21.87
CA VAL A 187 -13.39 13.09 21.39
C VAL A 187 -13.55 11.58 21.15
N SER A 188 -14.14 10.88 22.11
CA SER A 188 -14.35 9.43 22.01
C SER A 188 -15.28 9.08 20.84
N SER A 189 -16.38 9.83 20.69
CA SER A 189 -17.34 9.63 19.59
C SER A 189 -16.72 9.93 18.22
N ARG A 190 -15.95 11.02 18.13
CA ARG A 190 -15.26 11.42 16.89
C ARG A 190 -14.15 10.44 16.52
N ALA A 191 -13.37 9.95 17.49
CA ALA A 191 -12.34 8.94 17.26
C ALA A 191 -12.93 7.66 16.66
N VAL A 192 -14.05 7.18 17.22
CA VAL A 192 -14.76 6.00 16.71
C VAL A 192 -15.31 6.25 15.31
N LEU A 193 -15.89 7.43 15.04
CA LEU A 193 -16.41 7.79 13.73
C LEU A 193 -15.31 7.81 12.66
N LEU A 194 -14.19 8.49 12.94
CA LEU A 194 -13.04 8.56 12.03
C LEU A 194 -12.48 7.17 11.75
N LEU A 195 -12.31 6.34 12.79
CA LEU A 195 -11.81 4.98 12.63
C LEU A 195 -12.76 4.12 11.81
N LYS A 196 -14.07 4.19 12.09
CA LYS A 196 -15.10 3.49 11.31
C LYS A 196 -15.06 3.90 9.84
N ASN A 197 -15.05 5.20 9.56
CA ASN A 197 -14.97 5.70 8.19
C ASN A 197 -13.68 5.25 7.51
N THR A 198 -12.53 5.32 8.20
CA THR A 198 -11.23 4.81 7.70
C THR A 198 -11.26 3.32 7.37
N HIS A 199 -12.13 2.55 8.04
CA HIS A 199 -12.32 1.12 7.79
C HIS A 199 -13.20 0.83 6.57
N GLU A 200 -14.02 1.78 6.13
CA GLU A 200 -14.84 1.63 4.93
C GLU A 200 -13.98 1.77 3.67
N PRO A 201 -14.11 0.85 2.69
CA PRO A 201 -13.36 0.93 1.43
C PRO A 201 -13.81 2.12 0.59
N ILE A 202 -12.85 2.74 -0.12
CA ILE A 202 -13.16 3.77 -1.11
C ILE A 202 -13.62 3.09 -2.39
N ASN A 203 -14.88 3.31 -2.76
CA ASN A 203 -15.49 2.67 -3.91
C ASN A 203 -15.24 3.52 -5.16
N LEU A 204 -14.60 2.89 -6.15
CA LEU A 204 -14.23 3.52 -7.42
C LEU A 204 -14.83 2.71 -8.58
N HIS A 205 -15.52 3.42 -9.45
CA HIS A 205 -16.07 2.93 -10.71
C HIS A 205 -15.67 3.89 -11.83
N ARG A 206 -15.79 3.46 -13.10
CA ARG A 206 -15.35 4.26 -14.25
C ARG A 206 -16.04 5.63 -14.33
N ASP A 207 -17.27 5.71 -13.85
CA ASP A 207 -18.15 6.88 -13.85
C ASP A 207 -18.07 7.71 -12.56
N THR A 208 -17.32 7.27 -11.54
CA THR A 208 -17.12 8.03 -10.29
C THR A 208 -16.55 9.40 -10.62
N THR A 209 -17.25 10.45 -10.21
CA THR A 209 -16.78 11.83 -10.37
C THR A 209 -15.85 12.24 -9.23
N MET A 210 -15.14 13.36 -9.37
CA MET A 210 -14.34 13.93 -8.28
C MET A 210 -15.20 14.20 -7.03
N ASN A 211 -16.43 14.69 -7.20
CA ASN A 211 -17.33 14.94 -6.08
C ASN A 211 -17.77 13.65 -5.38
N ASP A 212 -18.04 12.58 -6.13
CA ASP A 212 -18.39 11.26 -5.56
C ASP A 212 -17.21 10.65 -4.79
N PHE A 213 -15.98 10.89 -5.27
CA PHE A 213 -14.77 10.51 -4.56
C PHE A 213 -14.60 11.31 -3.26
N LEU A 214 -14.70 12.64 -3.33
CA LEU A 214 -14.58 13.53 -2.17
C LEU A 214 -15.66 13.27 -1.12
N ALA A 215 -16.90 12.99 -1.51
CA ALA A 215 -18.00 12.67 -0.61
C ALA A 215 -17.73 11.43 0.28
N GLN A 216 -16.75 10.58 -0.08
CA GLN A 216 -16.33 9.43 0.73
C GLN A 216 -15.25 9.76 1.78
N MET A 217 -14.76 11.01 1.84
CA MET A 217 -13.63 11.40 2.69
C MET A 217 -13.75 12.78 3.36
N ILE A 218 -14.84 13.53 3.11
CA ILE A 218 -15.12 14.83 3.72
C ILE A 218 -16.43 14.82 4.51
N SER A 219 -16.69 15.88 5.28
CA SER A 219 -17.92 16.05 6.06
C SER A 219 -18.19 14.82 6.97
N ASP A 220 -19.39 14.23 6.94
CA ASP A 220 -19.77 13.06 7.73
C ASP A 220 -18.91 11.81 7.47
N LYS A 221 -18.19 11.79 6.35
CA LYS A 221 -17.29 10.69 5.93
C LYS A 221 -15.82 11.01 6.15
N LEU A 222 -15.49 12.00 7.00
CA LEU A 222 -14.12 12.32 7.35
C LEU A 222 -13.36 11.08 7.85
N ARG A 223 -12.10 10.96 7.42
CA ARG A 223 -11.23 9.80 7.68
C ARG A 223 -9.88 10.23 8.26
N TRP A 224 -9.12 9.28 8.79
CA TRP A 224 -7.76 9.52 9.29
C TRP A 224 -6.78 9.90 8.17
N GLU A 225 -6.96 9.41 6.94
CA GLU A 225 -6.14 9.83 5.80
C GLU A 225 -6.25 11.34 5.56
N THR A 226 -7.46 11.89 5.66
CA THR A 226 -7.75 13.32 5.47
C THR A 226 -7.03 14.18 6.51
N ILE A 227 -7.14 13.81 7.79
CA ILE A 227 -6.47 14.52 8.89
C ILE A 227 -4.95 14.41 8.76
N GLY A 228 -4.43 13.22 8.43
CA GLY A 228 -3.01 12.99 8.22
C GLY A 228 -2.43 13.84 7.10
N LEU A 229 -3.16 13.99 5.99
CA LEU A 229 -2.74 14.82 4.85
C LEU A 229 -2.80 16.30 5.17
N PHE A 230 -3.81 16.77 5.91
CA PHE A 230 -3.84 18.13 6.44
C PHE A 230 -2.64 18.41 7.36
N LEU A 231 -2.34 17.53 8.31
CA LEU A 231 -1.21 17.70 9.23
C LEU A 231 0.14 17.68 8.52
N THR A 232 0.26 16.85 7.47
CA THR A 232 1.45 16.78 6.63
C THR A 232 1.62 18.05 5.79
N ALA A 233 0.53 18.58 5.24
CA ALA A 233 0.52 19.89 4.57
C ALA A 233 0.91 21.02 5.53
N ALA A 234 0.34 21.04 6.74
CA ALA A 234 0.71 22.00 7.77
C ALA A 234 2.20 21.90 8.16
N GLY A 235 2.74 20.68 8.30
CA GLY A 235 4.17 20.46 8.54
C GLY A 235 5.05 20.99 7.40
N ARG A 236 4.67 20.73 6.14
CA ARG A 236 5.35 21.30 4.96
C ARG A 236 5.27 22.83 4.93
N ALA A 237 4.13 23.41 5.25
CA ALA A 237 3.95 24.85 5.35
C ALA A 237 4.86 25.48 6.42
N VAL A 238 5.04 24.83 7.58
CA VAL A 238 5.99 25.28 8.62
C VAL A 238 7.45 25.21 8.15
N LEU A 239 7.82 24.19 7.37
CA LEU A 239 9.18 24.06 6.82
C LEU A 239 9.48 25.14 5.79
N ASP A 240 8.52 25.41 4.91
CA ASP A 240 8.68 26.35 3.79
C ASP A 240 8.50 27.82 4.24
N THR A 241 7.79 28.07 5.33
CA THR A 241 7.54 29.42 5.86
C THR A 241 8.51 29.73 7.00
N MET A 242 9.41 30.71 6.80
CA MET A 242 10.41 31.07 7.82
C MET A 242 9.80 31.79 9.03
N SER A 243 8.74 32.56 8.82
CA SER A 243 8.10 33.32 9.89
C SER A 243 6.58 33.32 9.76
N PHE A 244 5.89 32.89 10.82
CA PHE A 244 4.45 32.96 10.93
C PHE A 244 4.08 33.27 12.39
N SER A 245 4.03 34.57 12.70
CA SER A 245 3.91 35.09 14.07
C SER A 245 2.81 34.46 14.92
N PRO A 246 1.62 34.06 14.38
CA PRO A 246 0.59 33.42 15.19
C PRO A 246 1.00 32.05 15.78
N LEU A 247 1.94 31.33 15.15
CA LEU A 247 2.33 29.98 15.57
C LEU A 247 3.75 29.90 16.12
N TYR A 248 4.69 30.66 15.56
CA TYR A 248 6.09 30.65 15.97
C TYR A 248 6.76 32.01 15.71
N SER A 249 7.59 32.41 16.66
CA SER A 249 8.38 33.66 16.62
C SER A 249 9.89 33.41 16.50
N ASN A 250 10.34 32.17 16.63
CA ASN A 250 11.74 31.77 16.50
C ASN A 250 11.89 30.36 15.93
N GLU A 251 13.11 30.02 15.54
CA GLU A 251 13.44 28.73 14.91
C GLU A 251 13.23 27.52 15.84
N ASP A 252 13.39 27.68 17.17
CA ASP A 252 13.16 26.57 18.11
C ASP A 252 11.68 26.20 18.15
N GLN A 253 10.79 27.19 18.28
CA GLN A 253 9.34 26.99 18.22
C GLN A 253 8.90 26.41 16.87
N ARG A 254 9.49 26.88 15.76
CA ARG A 254 9.21 26.37 14.42
C ARG A 254 9.59 24.89 14.30
N ARG A 255 10.79 24.53 14.79
CA ARG A 255 11.28 23.14 14.82
C ARG A 255 10.45 22.23 15.71
N ASP A 256 10.03 22.72 16.88
CA ASP A 256 9.20 21.94 17.78
C ASP A 256 7.79 21.72 17.19
N LEU A 257 7.22 22.76 16.58
CA LEU A 257 5.93 22.66 15.91
C LEU A 257 5.95 21.63 14.78
N VAL A 258 6.94 21.70 13.87
CA VAL A 258 7.00 20.74 12.75
C VAL A 258 7.19 19.31 13.24
N LYS A 259 8.00 19.08 14.29
CA LYS A 259 8.17 17.75 14.89
C LYS A 259 6.87 17.22 15.48
N ASN A 260 6.14 18.07 16.21
CA ASN A 260 4.87 17.69 16.83
C ASN A 260 3.80 17.41 15.77
N LEU A 261 3.72 18.21 14.71
CA LEU A 261 2.82 17.96 13.56
C LEU A 261 3.16 16.64 12.85
N THR A 262 4.46 16.37 12.66
CA THR A 262 4.94 15.14 12.01
C THR A 262 4.57 13.91 12.86
N TYR A 263 4.79 13.97 14.17
CA TYR A 263 4.38 12.91 15.09
C TYR A 263 2.86 12.65 15.08
N LEU A 264 2.06 13.71 14.94
CA LEU A 264 0.62 13.59 14.88
C LEU A 264 0.15 13.01 13.53
N ALA A 265 0.79 13.42 12.42
CA ALA A 265 0.59 12.83 11.10
C ALA A 265 0.96 11.34 11.08
N ASP A 266 2.04 10.95 11.77
CA ASP A 266 2.42 9.56 11.96
C ASP A 266 1.35 8.76 12.70
N SER A 267 0.78 9.34 13.75
CA SER A 267 -0.32 8.71 14.49
C SER A 267 -1.53 8.47 13.58
N CYS A 268 -1.86 9.43 12.70
CA CYS A 268 -2.93 9.25 11.70
C CYS A 268 -2.60 8.13 10.71
N LEU A 269 -1.36 8.08 10.20
CA LEU A 269 -0.92 7.06 9.26
C LEU A 269 -0.91 5.66 9.88
N GLU A 270 -0.46 5.52 11.12
CA GLU A 270 -0.50 4.25 11.86
C GLU A 270 -1.93 3.76 12.05
N MET A 271 -2.90 4.67 12.25
CA MET A 271 -4.32 4.30 12.27
C MET A 271 -4.79 3.76 10.91
N CYS A 272 -4.41 4.41 9.82
CA CYS A 272 -4.73 3.93 8.46
C CYS A 272 -4.13 2.53 8.20
N ILE A 273 -2.85 2.33 8.55
CA ILE A 273 -2.16 1.04 8.41
C ILE A 273 -2.84 -0.04 9.26
N SER A 274 -3.32 0.31 10.46
CA SER A 274 -3.96 -0.64 11.38
C SER A 274 -5.25 -1.26 10.82
N VAL A 275 -5.96 -0.56 9.93
CA VAL A 275 -7.17 -1.05 9.24
C VAL A 275 -6.86 -2.25 8.35
N ASP A 276 -5.62 -2.37 7.87
CA ASP A 276 -5.17 -3.50 7.07
C ASP A 276 -5.96 -3.64 5.75
N HIS A 277 -6.28 -2.48 5.16
CA HIS A 277 -6.92 -2.34 3.86
C HIS A 277 -6.32 -1.12 3.14
N LEU A 278 -5.30 -1.39 2.32
CA LEU A 278 -4.54 -0.35 1.63
C LEU A 278 -5.38 0.31 0.52
N ASN A 279 -5.32 1.64 0.44
CA ASN A 279 -6.08 2.44 -0.52
C ASN A 279 -5.23 3.58 -1.12
N ASP A 280 -5.77 4.26 -2.15
CA ASP A 280 -5.09 5.34 -2.87
C ASP A 280 -4.70 6.53 -1.96
N LEU A 281 -5.54 6.91 -0.98
CA LEU A 281 -5.22 8.02 -0.06
C LEU A 281 -4.12 7.64 0.93
N GLN A 282 -4.14 6.39 1.43
CA GLN A 282 -3.12 5.92 2.38
C GLN A 282 -1.73 5.96 1.75
N ILE A 283 -1.56 5.50 0.51
CA ILE A 283 -0.24 5.55 -0.15
C ILE A 283 0.20 6.98 -0.47
N VAL A 284 -0.73 7.87 -0.82
CA VAL A 284 -0.45 9.31 -0.96
C VAL A 284 0.05 9.88 0.37
N LEU A 285 -0.64 9.60 1.48
CA LEU A 285 -0.19 10.00 2.82
C LEU A 285 1.19 9.41 3.17
N GLN A 286 1.45 8.13 2.85
CA GLN A 286 2.77 7.52 3.08
C GLN A 286 3.89 8.25 2.32
N TYR A 287 3.63 8.67 1.07
CA TYR A 287 4.60 9.43 0.28
C TYR A 287 4.83 10.82 0.85
N GLU A 288 3.76 11.58 1.12
CA GLU A 288 3.88 12.95 1.62
C GLU A 288 4.54 12.99 3.02
N ASN A 289 4.20 12.02 3.86
CA ASN A 289 4.84 11.85 5.17
C ASN A 289 6.32 11.45 5.04
N LEU A 290 6.71 10.61 4.07
CA LEU A 290 8.11 10.32 3.77
C LEU A 290 8.90 11.59 3.40
N VAL A 291 8.32 12.48 2.59
CA VAL A 291 8.97 13.74 2.20
C VAL A 291 9.21 14.62 3.42
N VAL A 292 8.24 14.74 4.33
CA VAL A 292 8.41 15.50 5.58
C VAL A 292 9.55 14.92 6.44
N HIS A 293 9.60 13.59 6.61
CA HIS A 293 10.68 12.95 7.35
C HIS A 293 12.06 13.11 6.70
N SER A 294 12.14 13.08 5.37
CA SER A 294 13.38 13.37 4.62
C SER A 294 13.92 14.77 4.96
N GLN A 295 13.03 15.76 5.12
CA GLN A 295 13.41 17.14 5.41
C GLN A 295 13.72 17.41 6.89
N ILE A 296 13.06 16.70 7.81
CA ILE A 296 13.23 16.90 9.27
C ILE A 296 14.36 16.05 9.83
N ASP A 297 14.34 14.74 9.55
CA ASP A 297 15.28 13.78 10.11
C ASP A 297 16.52 13.60 9.22
N GLY A 298 16.42 14.02 7.96
CA GLY A 298 17.44 13.82 6.93
C GLY A 298 17.33 12.46 6.24
N ASP A 299 17.84 12.41 5.02
CA ASP A 299 17.86 11.21 4.18
C ASP A 299 18.73 10.08 4.72
N GLU A 300 19.61 10.34 5.69
CA GLU A 300 20.43 9.31 6.36
C GLU A 300 19.70 8.62 7.53
N SER A 301 18.56 9.17 7.95
CA SER A 301 17.83 8.65 9.10
C SER A 301 17.22 7.28 8.83
N TYR A 302 17.24 6.42 9.85
CA TYR A 302 16.54 5.14 9.80
C TYR A 302 15.02 5.31 9.58
N HIS A 303 14.44 6.40 10.12
CA HIS A 303 13.03 6.74 9.94
C HIS A 303 12.66 6.93 8.47
N CYS A 304 13.41 7.76 7.74
CA CYS A 304 13.23 7.95 6.30
C CYS A 304 13.34 6.62 5.53
N TRP A 305 14.34 5.80 5.85
CA TRP A 305 14.57 4.53 5.14
C TRP A 305 13.50 3.48 5.36
N ARG A 306 13.00 3.38 6.60
CA ARG A 306 11.90 2.49 6.92
C ARG A 306 10.66 2.90 6.14
N ARG A 307 10.32 4.19 6.13
CA ARG A 307 9.17 4.72 5.39
C ARG A 307 9.27 4.49 3.89
N MET A 308 10.45 4.67 3.28
CA MET A 308 10.65 4.32 1.88
C MET A 308 10.43 2.82 1.63
N GLY A 309 10.86 1.95 2.55
CA GLY A 309 10.58 0.52 2.50
C GLY A 309 9.09 0.19 2.55
N ASP A 310 8.38 0.78 3.51
CA ASP A 310 6.94 0.60 3.70
C ASP A 310 6.17 1.12 2.48
N LEU A 311 6.53 2.31 1.97
CA LEU A 311 5.96 2.91 0.77
C LEU A 311 6.17 2.03 -0.48
N SER A 312 7.37 1.50 -0.68
CA SER A 312 7.64 0.58 -1.80
C SER A 312 6.79 -0.69 -1.71
N SER A 313 6.60 -1.21 -0.50
CA SER A 313 5.77 -2.40 -0.26
C SER A 313 4.29 -2.12 -0.54
N SER A 314 3.78 -0.98 -0.09
CA SER A 314 2.43 -0.50 -0.41
C SER A 314 2.22 -0.34 -1.92
N LEU A 315 3.19 0.26 -2.62
CA LEU A 315 3.13 0.44 -4.08
C LEU A 315 2.97 -0.90 -4.81
N PHE A 316 3.74 -1.92 -4.41
CA PHE A 316 3.62 -3.26 -4.98
C PHE A 316 2.30 -3.94 -4.60
N ALA A 317 1.87 -3.81 -3.34
CA ALA A 317 0.60 -4.37 -2.87
C ALA A 317 -0.62 -3.73 -3.56
N LEU A 318 -0.55 -2.46 -3.97
CA LEU A 318 -1.61 -1.82 -4.77
C LEU A 318 -1.53 -2.13 -6.27
N GLY A 319 -0.45 -2.76 -6.73
CA GLY A 319 -0.28 -3.07 -8.15
C GLY A 319 0.10 -1.86 -9.01
N PHE A 320 0.54 -0.74 -8.42
CA PHE A 320 0.86 0.49 -9.19
C PHE A 320 2.13 0.37 -10.05
N HIS A 321 2.86 -0.74 -9.92
CA HIS A 321 4.00 -1.09 -10.76
C HIS A 321 3.58 -1.75 -12.08
N GLU A 322 2.32 -2.17 -12.23
CA GLU A 322 1.80 -2.78 -13.44
C GLU A 322 1.21 -1.72 -14.40
N ALA A 323 0.86 -2.16 -15.62
CA ALA A 323 0.15 -1.33 -16.58
C ALA A 323 -1.14 -0.75 -15.98
N ILE A 324 -1.26 0.58 -15.89
CA ILE A 324 -2.46 1.27 -15.40
C ILE A 324 -3.35 1.53 -16.61
N ASP A 325 -4.09 0.49 -16.98
CA ASP A 325 -5.04 0.54 -18.09
C ASP A 325 -6.46 0.90 -17.61
N GLU A 326 -6.96 2.03 -18.11
CA GLU A 326 -8.28 2.59 -17.83
C GLU A 326 -9.43 1.72 -18.37
N ALA A 327 -9.17 0.86 -19.36
CA ALA A 327 -10.16 -0.06 -19.92
C ALA A 327 -10.36 -1.30 -19.04
N THR A 328 -9.28 -1.85 -18.48
CA THR A 328 -9.31 -3.06 -17.65
C THR A 328 -9.54 -2.77 -16.17
N SER A 329 -9.14 -1.59 -15.67
CA SER A 329 -9.17 -1.27 -14.24
C SER A 329 -10.50 -0.69 -13.75
N SER A 330 -11.45 -0.34 -14.64
CA SER A 330 -12.75 0.26 -14.29
C SER A 330 -12.66 1.43 -13.29
N ILE A 331 -11.62 2.26 -13.40
CA ILE A 331 -11.42 3.46 -12.58
C ILE A 331 -11.59 4.74 -13.42
N PRO A 332 -11.91 5.88 -12.78
CA PRO A 332 -11.90 7.17 -13.46
C PRO A 332 -10.50 7.60 -13.88
N ARG A 333 -10.41 8.45 -14.91
CA ARG A 333 -9.13 8.98 -15.41
C ARG A 333 -8.31 9.69 -14.33
N PHE A 334 -8.95 10.50 -13.47
CA PHE A 334 -8.21 11.24 -12.43
C PHE A 334 -7.53 10.32 -11.41
N ILE A 335 -8.13 9.16 -11.11
CA ILE A 335 -7.50 8.14 -10.27
C ILE A 335 -6.34 7.48 -11.02
N ALA A 336 -6.51 7.16 -12.30
CA ALA A 336 -5.42 6.59 -13.11
C ALA A 336 -4.19 7.53 -13.10
N GLU A 337 -4.41 8.85 -13.23
CA GLU A 337 -3.35 9.85 -13.15
C GLU A 337 -2.73 9.97 -11.76
N LEU A 338 -3.53 9.90 -10.69
CA LEU A 338 -3.03 9.86 -9.31
C LEU A 338 -2.12 8.64 -9.09
N ARG A 339 -2.51 7.47 -9.59
CA ARG A 339 -1.73 6.23 -9.49
C ARG A 339 -0.42 6.31 -10.28
N ARG A 340 -0.45 6.81 -11.51
CA ARG A 340 0.76 7.06 -12.34
C ARG A 340 1.69 8.05 -11.64
N SER A 341 1.15 9.15 -11.10
CA SER A 341 1.91 10.15 -10.35
C SER A 341 2.54 9.55 -9.09
N THR A 342 1.77 8.76 -8.33
CA THR A 342 2.23 8.07 -7.12
C THR A 342 3.38 7.11 -7.44
N PHE A 343 3.26 6.31 -8.51
CA PHE A 343 4.34 5.44 -8.98
C PHE A 343 5.59 6.27 -9.34
N ALA A 344 5.44 7.27 -10.20
CA ALA A 344 6.54 8.10 -10.69
C ALA A 344 7.30 8.81 -9.55
N ARG A 345 6.57 9.38 -8.58
CA ARG A 345 7.13 10.05 -7.39
C ARG A 345 7.82 9.07 -6.44
N THR A 346 7.19 7.93 -6.17
CA THR A 346 7.78 6.89 -5.31
C THR A 346 9.04 6.29 -5.93
N TYR A 347 9.00 6.00 -7.22
CA TYR A 347 10.15 5.54 -7.99
C TYR A 347 11.28 6.57 -7.92
N THR A 348 10.97 7.86 -8.07
CA THR A 348 11.95 8.95 -7.97
C THR A 348 12.61 9.04 -6.59
N ALA A 349 11.82 8.96 -5.51
CA ALA A 349 12.32 8.98 -4.15
C ALA A 349 13.28 7.82 -3.88
N ASP A 350 12.89 6.60 -4.29
CA ASP A 350 13.72 5.39 -4.17
C ASP A 350 15.09 5.57 -4.84
N LYS A 351 15.14 6.14 -6.05
CA LYS A 351 16.40 6.29 -6.81
C LYS A 351 17.24 7.42 -6.26
N SER A 352 16.60 8.49 -5.79
CA SER A 352 17.31 9.61 -5.19
C SER A 352 17.98 9.18 -3.89
N LEU A 353 17.28 8.44 -3.02
CA LEU A 353 17.86 7.85 -1.81
C LEU A 353 18.95 6.81 -2.13
N ALA A 354 18.73 5.94 -3.13
CA ALA A 354 19.70 4.95 -3.57
C ALA A 354 21.01 5.60 -4.04
N VAL A 355 20.93 6.62 -4.88
CA VAL A 355 22.09 7.38 -5.37
C VAL A 355 22.77 8.12 -4.22
N PHE A 356 22.01 8.87 -3.41
CA PHE A 356 22.55 9.69 -2.33
C PHE A 356 23.34 8.86 -1.30
N LEU A 357 22.82 7.68 -0.95
CA LEU A 357 23.39 6.82 0.10
C LEU A 357 24.29 5.70 -0.44
N GLY A 358 24.42 5.58 -1.75
CA GLY A 358 25.14 4.46 -2.40
C GLY A 358 24.50 3.09 -2.15
N ARG A 359 23.17 3.03 -1.99
CA ARG A 359 22.42 1.80 -1.68
C ARG A 359 21.73 1.21 -2.90
N PRO A 360 21.41 -0.09 -2.89
CA PRO A 360 20.56 -0.66 -3.94
C PRO A 360 19.16 -0.02 -3.94
N PRO A 361 18.61 0.35 -5.11
CA PRO A 361 17.20 0.75 -5.22
C PRO A 361 16.28 -0.44 -4.87
N ARG A 362 15.11 -0.15 -4.31
CA ARG A 362 14.11 -1.16 -3.91
C ARG A 362 13.13 -1.47 -5.03
N ILE A 363 12.79 -0.48 -5.84
CA ILE A 363 11.87 -0.64 -6.96
C ILE A 363 12.73 -0.83 -8.21
N ILE A 364 12.72 -2.01 -8.80
CA ILE A 364 13.62 -2.30 -9.94
C ILE A 364 12.84 -2.17 -11.24
N LYS A 365 13.36 -1.36 -12.17
CA LYS A 365 12.76 -1.07 -13.48
C LYS A 365 12.31 -2.30 -14.25
N ALA A 366 13.07 -3.40 -14.17
CA ALA A 366 12.75 -4.64 -14.88
C ALA A 366 11.45 -5.34 -14.43
N TYR A 367 10.90 -4.97 -13.27
CA TYR A 367 9.65 -5.50 -12.73
C TYR A 367 8.54 -4.46 -12.69
N CYS A 368 8.66 -3.37 -13.47
CA CYS A 368 7.68 -2.30 -13.48
C CYS A 368 7.34 -1.89 -14.91
N ASP A 369 6.06 -1.58 -15.15
CA ASP A 369 5.60 -0.84 -16.31
C ASP A 369 5.71 0.66 -16.02
N PHE A 370 6.77 1.28 -16.55
CA PHE A 370 7.07 2.67 -16.28
C PHE A 370 6.15 3.61 -17.05
N GLN A 371 5.17 4.16 -16.35
CA GLN A 371 4.17 5.08 -16.91
C GLN A 371 4.24 6.44 -16.24
N LEU A 372 4.23 7.49 -17.06
CA LEU A 372 4.22 8.87 -16.61
C LEU A 372 2.79 9.43 -16.63
N PRO A 373 2.43 10.31 -15.68
CA PRO A 373 1.12 10.95 -15.70
C PRO A 373 0.97 11.87 -16.91
N SER A 374 -0.20 11.87 -17.55
CA SER A 374 -0.49 12.73 -18.70
C SER A 374 -0.64 14.19 -18.28
N PHE A 375 -0.34 15.13 -19.18
CA PHE A 375 -0.71 16.52 -18.97
C PHE A 375 -2.23 16.66 -19.09
N SER A 376 -2.89 17.13 -18.03
CA SER A 376 -4.32 17.44 -18.03
C SER A 376 -4.57 18.74 -17.28
N SER A 377 -4.98 19.78 -18.01
CA SER A 377 -5.34 21.08 -17.42
C SER A 377 -6.47 20.97 -16.39
N ASP A 378 -7.33 19.95 -16.50
CA ASP A 378 -8.53 19.79 -15.68
C ASP A 378 -8.23 19.28 -14.25
N LEU A 379 -7.06 18.67 -14.02
CA LEU A 379 -6.67 18.17 -12.68
C LEU A 379 -5.93 19.24 -11.86
N CYS A 380 -5.21 20.14 -12.54
CA CYS A 380 -4.56 21.30 -11.92
C CYS A 380 -5.56 22.45 -11.63
N ALA A 381 -6.69 22.50 -12.33
CA ALA A 381 -7.71 23.55 -12.19
C ALA A 381 -8.71 23.33 -11.04
N GLY A 382 -8.30 22.63 -9.97
CA GLY A 382 -9.09 22.49 -8.75
C GLY A 382 -9.37 23.86 -8.10
N HIS A 383 -10.49 24.47 -8.47
CA HIS A 383 -11.22 25.52 -7.72
C HIS A 383 -10.80 27.00 -7.75
N LEU A 384 -9.80 27.45 -8.51
CA LEU A 384 -9.45 28.90 -8.57
C LEU A 384 -9.81 29.66 -9.85
N SER A 385 -10.64 29.13 -10.76
CA SER A 385 -11.18 29.95 -11.87
C SER A 385 -12.60 30.44 -11.57
N PRO A 386 -12.86 31.77 -11.52
CA PRO A 386 -14.21 32.29 -11.60
C PRO A 386 -14.83 31.84 -12.93
N ARG A 387 -16.05 31.30 -12.87
CA ARG A 387 -16.85 30.96 -14.05
C ARG A 387 -16.86 32.15 -15.03
N VAL A 388 -16.19 32.01 -16.17
CA VAL A 388 -16.49 32.82 -17.34
C VAL A 388 -17.58 32.07 -18.10
N ASP A 389 -18.79 32.62 -18.03
CA ASP A 389 -19.95 32.14 -18.78
C ASP A 389 -19.68 32.11 -20.29
N GLY A 390 -20.15 31.03 -20.92
CA GLY A 390 -20.94 31.14 -22.15
C GLY A 390 -20.25 31.50 -23.46
N SER A 391 -20.12 30.47 -24.29
CA SER A 391 -20.20 30.51 -25.75
C SER A 391 -18.96 30.96 -26.53
N GLN A 392 -18.30 29.98 -27.16
CA GLN A 392 -17.98 30.01 -28.60
C GLN A 392 -17.35 28.65 -28.96
N ARG A 393 -18.11 27.80 -29.65
CA ARG A 393 -17.54 26.69 -30.42
C ARG A 393 -16.93 27.30 -31.69
N PRO A 394 -15.63 27.12 -31.99
CA PRO A 394 -15.13 27.47 -33.31
C PRO A 394 -15.60 26.41 -34.30
N SER A 395 -16.39 26.85 -35.27
CA SER A 395 -16.73 26.10 -36.47
C SER A 395 -15.46 25.74 -37.25
N ALA A 396 -15.29 24.46 -37.57
CA ALA A 396 -14.20 23.97 -38.40
C ALA A 396 -14.32 24.50 -39.84
N THR A 397 -13.39 25.37 -40.26
CA THR A 397 -13.11 25.65 -41.66
C THR A 397 -12.14 24.59 -42.21
N PRO A 398 -12.46 23.87 -43.29
CA PRO A 398 -11.55 22.91 -43.91
C PRO A 398 -10.59 23.65 -44.84
N GLY A 399 -9.29 23.67 -44.48
CA GLY A 399 -8.23 24.10 -45.41
C GLY A 399 -7.18 25.07 -44.85
N ALA A 400 -6.74 24.92 -43.60
CA ALA A 400 -5.56 25.63 -43.08
C ALA A 400 -4.47 24.64 -42.69
N ASP A 401 -3.24 24.98 -43.05
CA ASP A 401 -2.04 24.15 -42.99
C ASP A 401 -1.79 23.51 -41.62
N VAL A 402 -1.28 22.27 -41.67
CA VAL A 402 -1.05 21.37 -40.53
C VAL A 402 0.06 21.88 -39.58
N ASP A 403 0.67 23.02 -39.88
CA ASP A 403 1.84 23.56 -39.15
C ASP A 403 1.51 24.78 -38.26
N GLU A 404 0.27 25.28 -38.24
CA GLU A 404 -0.14 26.46 -37.45
C GLU A 404 -1.02 26.16 -36.23
N LEU A 405 -1.36 24.88 -35.99
CA LEU A 405 -2.10 24.42 -34.79
C LEU A 405 -1.21 24.04 -33.60
N ALA A 406 0.11 24.19 -33.74
CA ALA A 406 1.10 23.83 -32.73
C ALA A 406 1.82 25.04 -32.12
N VAL A 407 1.12 26.16 -31.92
CA VAL A 407 1.47 27.02 -30.77
C VAL A 407 0.98 26.28 -29.53
N ALA A 408 1.69 25.19 -29.19
CA ALA A 408 1.48 24.45 -27.96
C ALA A 408 1.62 25.48 -26.83
N SER A 409 0.51 25.78 -26.17
CA SER A 409 0.51 26.49 -24.90
C SER A 409 1.58 25.82 -24.04
N LYS A 410 2.67 26.53 -23.75
CA LYS A 410 3.77 26.00 -22.93
C LYS A 410 3.14 25.46 -21.65
N GLU A 411 3.37 24.18 -21.37
CA GLU A 411 2.89 23.56 -20.16
C GLU A 411 3.39 24.37 -18.94
N PRO A 412 2.50 24.73 -17.98
CA PRO A 412 2.93 25.40 -16.77
C PRO A 412 3.91 24.52 -15.99
N ILE A 413 4.91 25.15 -15.36
CA ILE A 413 5.81 24.44 -14.45
C ILE A 413 5.03 24.19 -13.16
N ASP A 414 4.43 23.01 -13.04
CA ASP A 414 3.67 22.56 -11.88
C ASP A 414 4.23 21.23 -11.33
N TYR A 415 3.60 20.70 -10.27
CA TYR A 415 4.01 19.42 -9.67
C TYR A 415 3.82 18.23 -10.62
N THR A 416 2.93 18.30 -11.60
CA THR A 416 2.75 17.23 -12.58
C THR A 416 3.89 17.24 -13.60
N ALA A 417 4.32 18.42 -14.06
CA ALA A 417 5.52 18.60 -14.87
C ALA A 417 6.79 18.18 -14.14
N ASP A 418 6.96 18.59 -12.88
CA ASP A 418 8.07 18.15 -12.03
C ASP A 418 8.06 16.64 -11.80
N THR A 419 6.88 16.01 -11.63
CA THR A 419 6.75 14.55 -11.50
C THR A 419 7.31 13.84 -12.73
N ARG A 420 6.94 14.27 -13.94
CA ARG A 420 7.44 13.65 -15.18
C ARG A 420 8.94 13.84 -15.36
N CYS A 421 9.42 15.05 -15.10
CA CYS A 421 10.82 15.41 -15.23
C CYS A 421 11.68 14.57 -14.27
N SER A 422 11.34 14.61 -12.98
CA SER A 422 12.08 13.91 -11.92
C SER A 422 12.06 12.39 -12.09
N ALA A 423 10.93 11.81 -12.53
CA ALA A 423 10.82 10.38 -12.82
C ALA A 423 11.66 9.96 -14.04
N THR A 424 11.73 10.80 -15.08
CA THR A 424 12.62 10.54 -16.23
C THR A 424 14.09 10.54 -15.80
N PHE A 425 14.49 11.48 -14.92
CA PHE A 425 15.83 11.46 -14.35
C PHE A 425 16.06 10.23 -13.46
N ALA A 426 15.08 9.82 -12.66
CA ALA A 426 15.18 8.61 -11.85
C ALA A 426 15.35 7.35 -12.70
N PHE A 427 14.68 7.28 -13.85
CA PHE A 427 14.83 6.18 -14.80
C PHE A 427 16.27 6.06 -15.31
N LEU A 428 16.89 7.20 -15.64
CA LEU A 428 18.31 7.26 -16.03
C LEU A 428 19.26 6.98 -14.85
N LYS A 429 18.94 7.46 -13.64
CA LYS A 429 19.73 7.19 -12.42
C LYS A 429 19.89 5.68 -12.17
N GLU A 430 18.84 4.88 -12.40
CA GLU A 430 18.93 3.43 -12.25
C GLU A 430 19.89 2.79 -13.28
N ASP A 431 19.84 3.22 -14.54
CA ASP A 431 20.75 2.74 -15.59
C ASP A 431 22.22 3.09 -15.23
N ILE A 432 22.45 4.29 -14.71
CA ILE A 432 23.77 4.74 -14.23
C ILE A 432 24.25 3.89 -13.04
N LEU A 433 23.39 3.65 -12.04
CA LEU A 433 23.71 2.80 -10.88
C LEU A 433 24.09 1.37 -11.33
N ALA A 434 23.34 0.81 -12.28
CA ALA A 434 23.63 -0.51 -12.81
C ALA A 434 25.00 -0.56 -13.53
N LEU A 435 25.33 0.46 -14.32
CA LEU A 435 26.62 0.58 -15.00
C LEU A 435 27.78 0.75 -14.01
N ALA A 436 27.64 1.62 -13.01
CA ALA A 436 28.65 1.85 -11.97
C ALA A 436 28.99 0.56 -11.21
N ARG A 437 27.97 -0.22 -10.84
CA ARG A 437 28.16 -1.50 -10.15
C ARG A 437 28.87 -2.55 -11.00
N ARG A 438 28.55 -2.61 -12.31
CA ARG A 438 29.21 -3.54 -13.24
C ARG A 438 30.69 -3.22 -13.40
N ARG A 439 31.06 -1.93 -13.48
CA ARG A 439 32.47 -1.50 -13.53
C ARG A 439 33.23 -1.91 -12.29
N SER A 440 32.72 -1.56 -11.11
CA SER A 440 33.34 -1.95 -9.83
C SER A 440 33.52 -3.48 -9.70
N SER A 441 32.53 -4.26 -10.16
CA SER A 441 32.64 -5.73 -10.14
C SER A 441 33.68 -6.29 -11.12
N ALA A 442 33.91 -5.62 -12.24
CA ALA A 442 34.93 -6.00 -13.21
C ALA A 442 36.34 -5.63 -12.70
N ASP A 443 36.49 -4.45 -12.09
CA ASP A 443 37.75 -4.01 -11.51
C ASP A 443 38.20 -4.94 -10.36
N ILE A 444 37.28 -5.34 -9.47
CA ILE A 444 37.57 -6.32 -8.40
C ILE A 444 37.99 -7.69 -8.96
N ARG A 445 37.41 -8.12 -10.08
CA ARG A 445 37.79 -9.40 -10.71
C ARG A 445 39.17 -9.32 -11.34
N ASN A 446 39.52 -8.19 -11.94
CA ASN A 446 40.83 -7.97 -12.56
C ASN A 446 41.95 -7.77 -11.51
N GLU A 447 41.63 -7.32 -10.29
CA GLU A 447 42.59 -7.23 -9.17
C GLU A 447 42.80 -8.56 -8.43
N ALA A 448 41.91 -9.53 -8.62
CA ALA A 448 41.96 -10.84 -7.97
C ALA A 448 42.60 -11.94 -8.84
N GLU A 449 42.94 -11.62 -10.10
CA GLU A 449 43.76 -12.43 -11.03
C GLU A 449 45.20 -11.92 -11.04
#